data_AF-A0A2E0V9S7-F1
#
_entry.id   AF-A0A2E0V9S7-F1
#
_cell.length_a   1.000
_cell.length_b   1.000
_cell.length_c   1.000
_cell.angle_alpha   90.00
_cell.angle_beta   90.00
_cell.angle_gamma   90.00
#
_symmetry.space_group_name_H-M   'P 1'
#
loop_
_entity.id
_entity.type
_entity.pdbx_description
1 polymer ?
#
loop_
_entity_poly.entity_id
_entity_poly.type
_entity_poly.pdbx_seq_one_letter_code
_entity_poly.pdbx_strand_id
1 'polypeptide(L)'
;MKGASTLISLLVAAIAGGLLLVLLRPDTPSKEASREQSDLSAESYVEETLGLRFKAAPEVRRVPMDIWLDRVRENLAAQFGPGGLARRSRALELMGFYEFSRQPMEKGLTALLSIGLRGWLDEREGDLLIANDFDEDQDEDRVILHGLLARLLLHQHAPVIIGRLSDDEWFAQSGLYSAIAESIKAKLREESRESFSLPTALITERESLLASLPIYLAALGELPQEQGMGRIFLETRLRTRSRTLPDLIEDPPRSTFELLGGDPSSIVPVTLPPPLPSQANQLEESLGSLQIQTLIEWMESYEQAQALALLWRGDRYRLFANASGDHLLWICRWETEAAAARASEILSRRNDPPGMPERHFTVLTREKTTIMINCADSQTLDTTRELLSESRAR
;
A
#
# COMPACT_ATOMS: atom_id res chain seq x y z
N MET A 1 -12.33 5.94 53.28
CA MET A 1 -13.79 5.83 53.05
C MET A 1 -14.29 7.10 52.37
N LYS A 2 -14.46 7.05 51.04
CA LYS A 2 -15.21 7.96 50.14
C LYS A 2 -14.80 7.51 48.73
N GLY A 3 -15.59 6.63 48.12
CA GLY A 3 -15.22 6.01 46.83
C GLY A 3 -16.21 4.95 46.34
N ALA A 4 -17.10 4.45 47.20
CA ALA A 4 -18.11 3.46 46.81
C ALA A 4 -19.45 4.08 46.34
N SER A 5 -19.75 5.35 46.66
CA SER A 5 -21.06 5.95 46.32
C SER A 5 -21.12 6.56 44.92
N THR A 6 -20.00 6.74 44.22
CA THR A 6 -19.97 7.34 42.88
C THR A 6 -20.16 6.31 41.76
N LEU A 7 -19.83 5.04 42.03
CA LEU A 7 -19.93 3.95 41.04
C LEU A 7 -21.38 3.43 40.89
N ILE A 8 -22.17 3.48 41.96
CA ILE A 8 -23.58 3.04 41.93
C ILE A 8 -24.47 4.07 41.21
N SER A 9 -24.16 5.36 41.31
CA SER A 9 -24.91 6.42 40.62
C SER A 9 -24.71 6.43 39.10
N LEU A 10 -23.53 6.01 38.62
CA LEU A 10 -23.24 5.87 37.19
C LEU A 10 -23.92 4.64 36.56
N LEU A 11 -24.09 3.56 37.32
CA LEU A 11 -24.75 2.34 36.83
C LEU A 11 -26.27 2.51 36.69
N VAL A 12 -26.91 3.32 37.56
CA VAL A 12 -28.36 3.61 37.46
C VAL A 12 -28.68 4.56 36.30
N ALA A 13 -27.78 5.48 35.96
CA ALA A 13 -27.95 6.36 34.80
C ALA A 13 -27.82 5.62 33.45
N ALA A 14 -26.95 4.60 33.36
CA ALA A 14 -26.77 3.79 32.16
C ALA A 14 -28.00 2.89 31.86
N ILE A 15 -28.67 2.38 32.89
CA ILE A 15 -29.86 1.52 32.73
C ILE A 15 -31.10 2.35 32.38
N ALA A 16 -31.23 3.58 32.88
CA ALA A 16 -32.32 4.49 32.51
C ALA A 16 -32.16 5.07 31.08
N GLY A 17 -30.92 5.30 30.61
CA GLY A 17 -30.64 5.71 29.23
C GLY A 17 -30.86 4.59 28.20
N GLY A 18 -30.61 3.33 28.59
CA GLY A 18 -30.82 2.15 27.74
C GLY A 18 -32.29 1.80 27.50
N LEU A 19 -33.19 2.13 28.43
CA LEU A 19 -34.63 1.88 28.24
C LEU A 19 -35.36 2.97 27.44
N LEU A 20 -34.82 4.19 27.38
CA LEU A 20 -35.46 5.29 26.64
C LEU A 20 -35.15 5.27 25.12
N LEU A 21 -34.07 4.60 24.71
CA LEU A 21 -33.70 4.44 23.29
C LEU A 21 -34.44 3.28 22.59
N VAL A 22 -35.11 2.39 23.35
CA VAL A 22 -35.94 1.30 22.78
C VAL A 22 -37.35 1.79 22.40
N LEU A 23 -37.79 2.94 22.92
CA LEU A 23 -39.12 3.51 22.68
C LEU A 23 -39.18 4.58 21.57
N LEU A 24 -38.06 4.87 20.91
CA LEU A 24 -37.97 5.81 19.78
C LEU A 24 -37.42 5.10 18.53
N ARG A 25 -37.91 3.88 18.25
CA ARG A 25 -37.76 3.26 16.92
C ARG A 25 -38.71 3.98 15.96
N PRO A 26 -38.22 4.68 14.92
CA PRO A 26 -39.04 4.85 13.72
C PRO A 26 -39.30 3.47 13.13
N ASP A 27 -40.49 3.28 12.56
CA ASP A 27 -40.91 2.02 11.95
C ASP A 27 -39.84 1.51 10.99
N THR A 28 -39.31 0.32 11.29
CA THR A 28 -38.47 -0.44 10.37
C THR A 28 -39.25 -0.62 9.08
N PRO A 29 -38.77 -0.15 7.91
CA PRO A 29 -39.36 -0.59 6.66
C PRO A 29 -39.30 -2.12 6.61
N SER A 30 -40.42 -2.72 6.19
CA SER A 30 -40.59 -4.16 6.12
C SER A 30 -39.43 -4.82 5.36
N LYS A 31 -39.04 -6.03 5.76
CA LYS A 31 -38.10 -6.90 5.03
C LYS A 31 -38.47 -7.14 3.55
N GLU A 32 -39.69 -6.76 3.16
CA GLU A 32 -40.15 -6.75 1.77
C GLU A 32 -39.64 -5.54 0.98
N ALA A 33 -39.54 -4.35 1.60
CA ALA A 33 -39.03 -3.14 0.94
C ALA A 33 -37.51 -3.19 0.70
N SER A 34 -36.74 -3.89 1.54
CA SER A 34 -35.30 -4.12 1.33
C SER A 34 -35.00 -5.30 0.38
N ARG A 35 -36.00 -6.11 0.03
CA ARG A 35 -35.91 -7.09 -1.07
C ARG A 35 -36.25 -6.49 -2.42
N GLU A 36 -37.09 -5.47 -2.49
CA GLU A 36 -37.44 -4.79 -3.75
C GLU A 36 -36.29 -3.95 -4.36
N GLN A 37 -35.20 -3.72 -3.62
CA GLN A 37 -33.96 -3.14 -4.16
C GLN A 37 -32.95 -4.17 -4.72
N SER A 38 -33.24 -5.47 -4.66
CA SER A 38 -32.29 -6.55 -5.02
C SER A 38 -32.49 -7.17 -6.41
N ASP A 39 -32.99 -6.42 -7.39
CA ASP A 39 -33.14 -6.92 -8.78
C ASP A 39 -31.98 -6.51 -9.72
N LEU A 40 -31.03 -5.70 -9.24
CA LEU A 40 -29.83 -5.38 -10.00
C LEU A 40 -28.83 -6.53 -9.90
N SER A 41 -28.40 -7.04 -11.05
CA SER A 41 -27.23 -7.93 -11.11
C SER A 41 -26.00 -7.26 -10.48
N ALA A 42 -25.04 -8.05 -9.97
CA ALA A 42 -23.82 -7.51 -9.38
C ALA A 42 -23.06 -6.58 -10.35
N GLU A 43 -23.06 -6.93 -11.64
CA GLU A 43 -22.50 -6.09 -12.71
C GLU A 43 -23.21 -4.74 -12.79
N SER A 44 -24.54 -4.75 -12.87
CA SER A 44 -25.35 -3.53 -12.96
C SER A 44 -25.17 -2.63 -11.73
N TYR A 45 -25.06 -3.21 -10.54
CA TYR A 45 -24.80 -2.47 -9.30
C TYR A 45 -23.44 -1.74 -9.37
N VAL A 46 -22.39 -2.44 -9.81
CA VAL A 46 -21.05 -1.86 -9.93
C VAL A 46 -21.00 -0.78 -11.01
N GLU A 47 -21.61 -1.02 -12.17
CA GLU A 47 -21.72 -0.04 -13.25
C GLU A 47 -22.45 1.24 -12.81
N GLU A 48 -23.59 1.11 -12.13
CA GLU A 48 -24.35 2.25 -11.62
C GLU A 48 -23.56 3.00 -10.54
N THR A 49 -22.91 2.27 -9.63
CA THR A 49 -22.14 2.87 -8.53
C THR A 49 -20.91 3.63 -9.04
N LEU A 50 -20.20 3.10 -10.05
CA LEU A 50 -19.02 3.74 -10.61
C LEU A 50 -19.33 4.71 -11.76
N GLY A 51 -20.55 4.71 -12.29
CA GLY A 51 -20.93 5.51 -13.46
C GLY A 51 -20.22 5.08 -14.75
N LEU A 52 -19.80 3.82 -14.83
CA LEU A 52 -19.07 3.23 -15.95
C LEU A 52 -19.84 2.02 -16.50
N ARG A 53 -19.43 1.52 -17.68
CA ARG A 53 -19.97 0.29 -18.27
C ARG A 53 -18.88 -0.70 -18.62
N PHE A 54 -19.12 -1.99 -18.42
CA PHE A 54 -18.21 -3.03 -18.87
C PHE A 54 -18.04 -2.94 -20.39
N LYS A 55 -16.79 -2.91 -20.86
CA LYS A 55 -16.45 -2.94 -22.29
C LYS A 55 -16.55 -4.36 -22.85
N ALA A 56 -16.36 -5.36 -21.99
CA ALA A 56 -16.52 -6.77 -22.27
C ALA A 56 -17.16 -7.46 -21.05
N ALA A 57 -17.95 -8.51 -21.31
CA ALA A 57 -18.58 -9.29 -20.25
C ALA A 57 -17.52 -9.83 -19.26
N PRO A 58 -17.74 -9.74 -17.94
CA PRO A 58 -16.82 -10.28 -16.95
C PRO A 58 -16.57 -11.79 -17.12
N GLU A 59 -15.31 -12.17 -17.27
CA GLU A 59 -14.90 -13.58 -17.20
C GLU A 59 -14.54 -13.94 -15.76
N VAL A 60 -15.33 -14.83 -15.16
CA VAL A 60 -15.13 -15.32 -13.79
C VAL A 60 -14.78 -16.80 -13.82
N ARG A 61 -13.62 -17.17 -13.26
CA ARG A 61 -13.10 -18.53 -13.26
C ARG A 61 -12.90 -19.01 -11.82
N ARG A 62 -13.54 -20.12 -11.49
CA ARG A 62 -13.32 -20.85 -10.25
C ARG A 62 -12.04 -21.67 -10.36
N VAL A 63 -11.11 -21.44 -9.43
CA VAL A 63 -9.81 -22.11 -9.43
C VAL A 63 -9.44 -22.62 -8.02
N PRO A 64 -8.67 -23.71 -7.92
CA PRO A 64 -8.06 -24.10 -6.67
C PRO A 64 -6.92 -23.14 -6.27
N MET A 65 -6.60 -23.10 -4.97
CA MET A 65 -5.66 -22.13 -4.39
C MET A 65 -4.23 -22.24 -4.94
N ASP A 66 -3.79 -23.45 -5.33
CA ASP A 66 -2.48 -23.65 -5.97
C ASP A 66 -2.39 -22.93 -7.31
N ILE A 67 -3.42 -23.06 -8.17
CA ILE A 67 -3.49 -22.36 -9.45
C ILE A 67 -3.56 -20.85 -9.26
N TRP A 68 -4.33 -20.37 -8.28
CA TRP A 68 -4.34 -18.94 -7.92
C TRP A 68 -2.94 -18.47 -7.56
N LEU A 69 -2.26 -19.14 -6.62
CA LEU A 69 -0.94 -18.74 -6.15
C LEU A 69 0.09 -18.71 -7.29
N ASP A 70 0.01 -19.66 -8.22
CA ASP A 70 0.87 -19.66 -9.40
C ASP A 70 0.61 -18.43 -10.28
N ARG A 71 -0.65 -18.07 -10.52
CA ARG A 71 -1.03 -16.88 -11.30
C ARG A 71 -0.59 -15.57 -10.65
N VAL A 72 -0.68 -15.47 -9.32
CA VAL A 72 -0.16 -14.32 -8.56
C VAL A 72 1.36 -14.21 -8.73
N ARG A 73 2.10 -15.31 -8.57
CA ARG A 73 3.57 -15.29 -8.73
C ARG A 73 3.98 -14.93 -10.15
N GLU A 74 3.29 -15.44 -11.16
CA GLU A 74 3.57 -15.07 -12.55
C GLU A 74 3.29 -13.58 -12.83
N ASN A 75 2.20 -13.02 -12.28
CA ASN A 75 1.90 -11.60 -12.40
C ASN A 75 2.96 -10.73 -11.72
N LEU A 76 3.37 -11.09 -10.51
CA LEU A 76 4.48 -10.43 -9.81
C LEU A 76 5.79 -10.52 -10.61
N ALA A 77 6.10 -11.68 -11.19
CA ALA A 77 7.28 -11.85 -12.03
C ALA A 77 7.21 -11.02 -13.32
N ALA A 78 6.03 -10.87 -13.92
CA ALA A 78 5.81 -10.01 -15.08
C ALA A 78 5.97 -8.52 -14.71
N GLN A 79 5.46 -8.11 -13.55
CA GLN A 79 5.53 -6.72 -13.07
C GLN A 79 6.96 -6.31 -12.71
N PHE A 80 7.70 -7.15 -11.97
CA PHE A 80 9.00 -6.76 -11.41
C PHE A 80 10.20 -7.31 -12.20
N GLY A 81 9.95 -8.18 -13.17
CA GLY A 81 10.95 -8.87 -13.97
C GLY A 81 11.66 -10.03 -13.22
N PRO A 82 12.42 -10.87 -13.94
CA PRO A 82 13.12 -12.02 -13.35
C PRO A 82 14.10 -11.61 -12.24
N GLY A 83 13.91 -12.15 -11.03
CA GLY A 83 14.70 -11.80 -9.85
C GLY A 83 14.48 -10.38 -9.31
N GLY A 84 13.50 -9.63 -9.84
CA GLY A 84 13.24 -8.24 -9.45
C GLY A 84 12.85 -8.06 -7.99
N LEU A 85 12.04 -8.96 -7.45
CA LEU A 85 11.61 -8.93 -6.04
C LEU A 85 12.74 -9.31 -5.07
N ALA A 86 13.63 -10.20 -5.48
CA ALA A 86 14.83 -10.53 -4.71
C ALA A 86 15.77 -9.31 -4.63
N ARG A 87 15.98 -8.61 -5.75
CA ARG A 87 16.76 -7.36 -5.78
C ARG A 87 16.15 -6.25 -4.92
N ARG A 88 14.82 -6.09 -4.94
CA ARG A 88 14.12 -5.15 -4.06
C ARG A 88 14.27 -5.51 -2.59
N SER A 89 14.09 -6.79 -2.23
CA SER A 89 14.33 -7.28 -0.87
C SER A 89 15.74 -6.94 -0.39
N ARG A 90 16.74 -7.17 -1.26
CA ARG A 90 18.14 -6.85 -0.96
C ARG A 90 18.37 -5.35 -0.81
N ALA A 91 17.79 -4.52 -1.68
CA ALA A 91 17.89 -3.06 -1.57
C ALA A 91 17.28 -2.54 -0.26
N LEU A 92 16.09 -3.04 0.13
CA LEU A 92 15.41 -2.66 1.38
C LEU A 92 16.20 -3.12 2.62
N GLU A 93 16.77 -4.33 2.59
CA GLU A 93 17.69 -4.80 3.63
C GLU A 93 18.90 -3.87 3.76
N LEU A 94 19.56 -3.53 2.64
CA LEU A 94 20.69 -2.61 2.60
C LEU A 94 20.31 -1.17 2.99
N MET A 95 19.03 -0.83 3.04
CA MET A 95 18.53 0.46 3.48
C MET A 95 18.31 0.51 4.99
N GLY A 96 17.97 -0.63 5.61
CA GLY A 96 17.73 -0.75 7.05
C GLY A 96 16.54 -1.63 7.42
N PHE A 97 15.74 -2.08 6.45
CA PHE A 97 14.65 -3.03 6.66
C PHE A 97 15.18 -4.46 6.74
N TYR A 98 15.88 -4.81 7.82
CA TYR A 98 16.52 -6.12 7.95
C TYR A 98 15.54 -7.29 7.97
N GLU A 99 14.25 -7.05 8.19
CA GLU A 99 13.19 -8.06 8.10
C GLU A 99 13.17 -8.77 6.74
N PHE A 100 13.55 -8.08 5.65
CA PHE A 100 13.61 -8.65 4.31
C PHE A 100 14.72 -9.68 4.09
N SER A 101 15.69 -9.78 5.02
CA SER A 101 16.64 -10.90 5.03
C SER A 101 16.00 -12.23 5.44
N ARG A 102 14.89 -12.18 6.20
CA ARG A 102 14.17 -13.36 6.72
C ARG A 102 12.84 -13.60 6.02
N GLN A 103 12.18 -12.52 5.62
CA GLN A 103 10.90 -12.54 4.93
C GLN A 103 11.03 -11.81 3.59
N PRO A 104 11.39 -12.51 2.51
CA PRO A 104 11.56 -11.89 1.19
C PRO A 104 10.27 -11.24 0.69
N MET A 105 10.42 -10.16 -0.08
CA MET A 105 9.31 -9.38 -0.61
C MET A 105 8.32 -10.22 -1.43
N GLU A 106 8.81 -11.19 -2.20
CA GLU A 106 7.96 -12.11 -2.97
C GLU A 106 6.98 -12.90 -2.09
N LYS A 107 7.46 -13.44 -0.97
CA LYS A 107 6.62 -14.19 -0.04
C LYS A 107 5.54 -13.29 0.56
N GLY A 108 5.92 -12.08 0.96
CA GLY A 108 5.01 -11.12 1.58
C GLY A 108 3.96 -10.56 0.60
N LEU A 109 4.35 -10.18 -0.61
CA LEU A 109 3.41 -9.72 -1.65
C LEU A 109 2.48 -10.84 -2.10
N THR A 110 2.98 -12.07 -2.26
CA THR A 110 2.12 -13.22 -2.58
C THR A 110 1.08 -13.41 -1.49
N ALA A 111 1.49 -13.37 -0.22
CA ALA A 111 0.56 -13.48 0.92
C ALA A 111 -0.49 -12.34 0.94
N LEU A 112 -0.09 -11.10 0.67
CA LEU A 112 -1.01 -9.97 0.55
C LEU A 112 -2.04 -10.14 -0.58
N LEU A 113 -1.73 -10.93 -1.60
CA LEU A 113 -2.59 -11.19 -2.76
C LEU A 113 -3.32 -12.55 -2.70
N SER A 114 -3.20 -13.29 -1.59
CA SER A 114 -3.83 -14.62 -1.46
C SER A 114 -4.47 -14.92 -0.10
N ILE A 115 -3.96 -14.37 1.01
CA ILE A 115 -4.45 -14.68 2.36
C ILE A 115 -5.55 -13.70 2.79
N GLY A 116 -6.63 -14.24 3.38
CA GLY A 116 -7.82 -13.49 3.75
C GLY A 116 -8.62 -13.00 2.55
N LEU A 117 -8.47 -13.64 1.38
CA LEU A 117 -9.13 -13.29 0.12
C LEU A 117 -9.81 -14.51 -0.49
N ARG A 118 -10.93 -14.29 -1.21
CA ARG A 118 -11.65 -15.35 -1.94
C ARG A 118 -11.83 -15.09 -3.45
N GLY A 119 -11.32 -13.98 -3.94
CA GLY A 119 -10.96 -13.84 -5.35
C GLY A 119 -9.87 -12.80 -5.59
N TRP A 120 -9.38 -12.75 -6.83
CA TRP A 120 -8.33 -11.85 -7.31
C TRP A 120 -8.49 -11.59 -8.81
N LEU A 121 -8.04 -10.41 -9.27
CA LEU A 121 -8.03 -10.04 -10.69
C LEU A 121 -6.66 -10.37 -11.30
N ASP A 122 -6.63 -11.26 -12.28
CA ASP A 122 -5.45 -11.49 -13.11
C ASP A 122 -5.32 -10.35 -14.12
N GLU A 123 -4.52 -9.33 -13.80
CA GLU A 123 -4.33 -8.14 -14.64
C GLU A 123 -3.68 -8.44 -16.01
N ARG A 124 -3.08 -9.63 -16.20
CA ARG A 124 -2.50 -10.03 -17.50
C ARG A 124 -3.56 -10.50 -18.47
N GLU A 125 -4.49 -11.31 -18.00
CA GLU A 125 -5.52 -11.93 -18.83
C GLU A 125 -6.84 -11.14 -18.78
N GLY A 126 -7.04 -10.31 -17.76
CA GLY A 126 -8.31 -9.61 -17.51
C GLY A 126 -9.39 -10.50 -16.90
N ASP A 127 -8.99 -11.64 -16.31
CA ASP A 127 -9.89 -12.63 -15.73
C ASP A 127 -10.04 -12.44 -14.22
N LEU A 128 -11.25 -12.65 -13.68
CA LEU A 128 -11.47 -12.79 -12.25
C LEU A 128 -11.28 -14.24 -11.84
N LEU A 129 -10.34 -14.49 -10.94
CA LEU A 129 -10.12 -15.79 -10.33
C LEU A 129 -10.81 -15.80 -8.96
N ILE A 130 -11.69 -16.76 -8.72
CA ILE A 130 -12.38 -16.94 -7.44
C ILE A 130 -12.14 -18.36 -6.90
N ALA A 131 -12.30 -18.52 -5.59
CA ALA A 131 -12.19 -19.83 -4.95
C ALA A 131 -13.20 -20.85 -5.53
N ASN A 132 -12.84 -22.14 -5.54
CA ASN A 132 -13.71 -23.20 -6.05
C ASN A 132 -15.05 -23.32 -5.30
N ASP A 133 -15.04 -23.00 -4.01
CA ASP A 133 -16.18 -23.06 -3.10
C ASP A 133 -16.86 -21.69 -2.91
N PHE A 134 -16.58 -20.73 -3.79
CA PHE A 134 -17.18 -19.40 -3.77
C PHE A 134 -18.69 -19.48 -4.04
N ASP A 135 -19.49 -18.91 -3.13
CA ASP A 135 -20.94 -19.00 -3.09
C ASP A 135 -21.56 -17.60 -3.03
N GLU A 136 -22.09 -17.12 -4.16
CA GLU A 136 -22.68 -15.78 -4.30
C GLU A 136 -23.93 -15.56 -3.44
N ASP A 137 -24.54 -16.63 -2.93
CA ASP A 137 -25.66 -16.54 -1.99
C ASP A 137 -25.19 -16.19 -0.56
N GLN A 138 -23.89 -16.35 -0.25
CA GLN A 138 -23.31 -15.88 1.01
C GLN A 138 -22.99 -14.39 0.92
N ASP A 139 -23.39 -13.62 1.94
CA ASP A 139 -23.18 -12.18 1.98
C ASP A 139 -21.71 -11.77 1.82
N GLU A 140 -20.79 -12.51 2.43
CA GLU A 140 -19.35 -12.23 2.35
C GLU A 140 -18.80 -12.39 0.92
N ASP A 141 -19.12 -13.50 0.26
CA ASP A 141 -18.69 -13.75 -1.12
C ASP A 141 -19.36 -12.78 -2.09
N ARG A 142 -20.64 -12.47 -1.88
CA ARG A 142 -21.35 -11.44 -2.65
C ARG A 142 -20.63 -10.09 -2.55
N VAL A 143 -20.27 -9.64 -1.35
CA VAL A 143 -19.51 -8.39 -1.15
C VAL A 143 -18.16 -8.46 -1.88
N ILE A 144 -17.43 -9.57 -1.76
CA ILE A 144 -16.13 -9.78 -2.44
C ILE A 144 -16.29 -9.69 -3.95
N LEU A 145 -17.32 -10.33 -4.52
CA LEU A 145 -17.58 -10.31 -5.96
C LEU A 145 -17.77 -8.89 -6.48
N HIS A 146 -18.55 -8.05 -5.78
CA HIS A 146 -18.75 -6.66 -6.20
C HIS A 146 -17.45 -5.85 -6.19
N GLY A 147 -16.59 -6.07 -5.19
CA GLY A 147 -15.26 -5.45 -5.14
C GLY A 147 -14.35 -5.92 -6.30
N LEU A 148 -14.41 -7.19 -6.67
CA LEU A 148 -13.66 -7.77 -7.79
C LEU A 148 -14.17 -7.25 -9.14
N LEU A 149 -15.49 -7.20 -9.33
CA LEU A 149 -16.12 -6.62 -10.51
C LEU A 149 -15.78 -5.13 -10.66
N ALA A 150 -15.71 -4.38 -9.55
CA ALA A 150 -15.24 -3.01 -9.57
C ALA A 150 -13.78 -2.91 -10.06
N ARG A 151 -12.88 -3.74 -9.53
CA ARG A 151 -11.48 -3.83 -10.00
C ARG A 151 -11.40 -4.17 -11.49
N LEU A 152 -12.19 -5.13 -11.96
CA LEU A 152 -12.23 -5.50 -13.38
C LEU A 152 -12.74 -4.34 -14.24
N LEU A 153 -13.82 -3.68 -13.82
CA LEU A 153 -14.38 -2.54 -14.54
C LEU A 153 -13.34 -1.42 -14.68
N LEU A 154 -12.64 -1.10 -13.58
CA LEU A 154 -11.52 -0.15 -13.59
C LEU A 154 -10.43 -0.58 -14.57
N HIS A 155 -10.02 -1.84 -14.54
CA HIS A 155 -9.00 -2.38 -15.45
C HIS A 155 -9.42 -2.29 -16.93
N GLN A 156 -10.69 -2.52 -17.27
CA GLN A 156 -11.18 -2.36 -18.64
C GLN A 156 -11.15 -0.89 -19.11
N HIS A 157 -11.33 0.08 -18.21
CA HIS A 157 -11.30 1.51 -18.54
C HIS A 157 -9.90 2.10 -18.55
N ALA A 158 -9.07 1.73 -17.57
CA ALA A 158 -7.72 2.22 -17.36
C ALA A 158 -6.79 1.03 -17.05
N PRO A 159 -6.40 0.24 -18.07
CA PRO A 159 -5.58 -0.95 -17.86
C PRO A 159 -4.18 -0.57 -17.35
N VAL A 160 -3.73 -1.30 -16.33
CA VAL A 160 -2.36 -1.16 -15.80
C VAL A 160 -1.40 -1.84 -16.78
N ILE A 161 -0.45 -1.07 -17.31
CA ILE A 161 0.60 -1.63 -18.18
C ILE A 161 1.67 -2.27 -17.29
N ILE A 162 1.64 -3.59 -17.23
CA ILE A 162 2.55 -4.40 -16.43
C ILE A 162 4.01 -4.13 -16.81
N GLY A 163 4.86 -3.97 -15.78
CA GLY A 163 6.30 -3.76 -15.92
C GLY A 163 6.71 -2.35 -16.36
N ARG A 164 5.76 -1.42 -16.51
CA ARG A 164 6.06 -0.04 -16.93
C ARG A 164 6.19 0.95 -15.77
N LEU A 165 5.37 0.79 -14.74
CA LEU A 165 5.32 1.69 -13.59
C LEU A 165 6.50 1.43 -12.64
N SER A 166 7.02 2.51 -12.05
CA SER A 166 7.89 2.39 -10.88
C SER A 166 7.14 1.82 -9.68
N ASP A 167 7.86 1.38 -8.66
CA ASP A 167 7.26 0.79 -7.46
C ASP A 167 6.25 1.75 -6.79
N ASP A 168 6.64 3.00 -6.57
CA ASP A 168 5.79 4.04 -5.95
C ASP A 168 4.52 4.32 -6.78
N GLU A 169 4.65 4.43 -8.11
CA GLU A 169 3.51 4.62 -9.02
C GLU A 169 2.55 3.42 -8.97
N TRP A 170 3.10 2.20 -9.00
CA TRP A 170 2.31 0.98 -8.95
C TRP A 170 1.56 0.85 -7.61
N PHE A 171 2.22 1.13 -6.49
CA PHE A 171 1.56 1.13 -5.17
C PHE A 171 0.48 2.22 -5.07
N ALA A 172 0.73 3.41 -5.62
CA ALA A 172 -0.24 4.51 -5.59
C ALA A 172 -1.49 4.18 -6.41
N GLN A 173 -1.32 3.73 -7.65
CA GLN A 173 -2.43 3.36 -8.52
C GLN A 173 -3.20 2.15 -7.99
N SER A 174 -2.48 1.08 -7.59
CA SER A 174 -3.10 -0.11 -7.03
C SER A 174 -3.83 0.18 -5.71
N GLY A 175 -3.26 1.06 -4.87
CA GLY A 175 -3.88 1.55 -3.64
C GLY A 175 -5.19 2.29 -3.90
N LEU A 176 -5.23 3.21 -4.88
CA LEU A 176 -6.48 3.89 -5.28
C LEU A 176 -7.53 2.89 -5.78
N TYR A 177 -7.18 2.02 -6.73
CA TYR A 177 -8.15 1.09 -7.31
C TYR A 177 -8.70 0.10 -6.30
N SER A 178 -7.85 -0.33 -5.36
CA SER A 178 -8.27 -1.17 -4.24
C SER A 178 -9.14 -0.40 -3.24
N ALA A 179 -8.88 0.89 -3.01
CA ALA A 179 -9.73 1.74 -2.18
C ALA A 179 -11.13 1.99 -2.80
N ILE A 180 -11.22 2.16 -4.12
CA ILE A 180 -12.51 2.25 -4.84
C ILE A 180 -13.32 0.97 -4.63
N ALA A 181 -12.67 -0.19 -4.79
CA ALA A 181 -13.31 -1.49 -4.55
C ALA A 181 -13.72 -1.66 -3.08
N GLU A 182 -12.88 -1.22 -2.13
CA GLU A 182 -13.24 -1.24 -0.70
C GLU A 182 -14.43 -0.33 -0.39
N SER A 183 -14.55 0.86 -1.00
CA SER A 183 -15.71 1.73 -0.80
C SER A 183 -17.02 1.07 -1.23
N ILE A 184 -17.00 0.28 -2.31
CA ILE A 184 -18.17 -0.51 -2.74
C ILE A 184 -18.46 -1.61 -1.72
N LYS A 185 -17.44 -2.36 -1.29
CA LYS A 185 -17.60 -3.41 -0.28
C LYS A 185 -18.15 -2.86 1.03
N ALA A 186 -17.63 -1.73 1.51
CA ALA A 186 -18.07 -1.08 2.74
C ALA A 186 -19.54 -0.65 2.66
N LYS A 187 -19.97 -0.11 1.51
CA LYS A 187 -21.39 0.23 1.29
C LYS A 187 -22.29 -1.00 1.36
N LEU A 188 -21.93 -2.09 0.69
CA LEU A 188 -22.69 -3.35 0.73
C LEU A 188 -22.69 -3.99 2.13
N ARG A 189 -21.58 -3.90 2.86
CA ARG A 189 -21.51 -4.34 4.28
C ARG A 189 -22.46 -3.55 5.16
N GLU A 190 -22.60 -2.24 4.95
CA GLU A 190 -23.59 -1.42 5.68
C GLU A 190 -25.04 -1.76 5.28
N GLU A 191 -25.30 -2.01 3.99
CA GLU A 191 -26.62 -2.47 3.51
C GLU A 191 -27.00 -3.84 4.11
N SER A 192 -26.00 -4.70 4.37
CA SER A 192 -26.16 -6.04 4.96
C SER A 192 -25.64 -6.13 6.40
N ARG A 193 -25.81 -5.04 7.18
CA ARG A 193 -25.14 -4.86 8.48
C ARG A 193 -25.35 -5.99 9.49
N GLU A 194 -26.50 -6.67 9.48
CA GLU A 194 -26.77 -7.79 10.38
C GLU A 194 -25.74 -8.92 10.19
N SER A 195 -25.38 -9.22 8.94
CA SER A 195 -24.44 -10.27 8.55
C SER A 195 -22.97 -9.93 8.84
N PHE A 196 -22.65 -8.65 9.02
CA PHE A 196 -21.30 -8.15 9.31
C PHE A 196 -21.19 -7.52 10.70
N SER A 197 -22.09 -7.90 11.62
CA SER A 197 -22.07 -7.41 13.01
C SER A 197 -20.85 -7.87 13.81
N LEU A 198 -20.22 -8.96 13.38
CA LEU A 198 -18.95 -9.48 13.90
C LEU A 198 -17.91 -9.57 12.78
N PRO A 199 -16.61 -9.44 13.09
CA PRO A 199 -15.56 -9.72 12.12
C PRO A 199 -15.68 -11.15 11.58
N THR A 200 -15.56 -11.28 10.26
CA THR A 200 -15.55 -12.59 9.60
C THR A 200 -14.18 -13.25 9.73
N ALA A 201 -14.11 -14.56 9.42
CA ALA A 201 -12.83 -15.29 9.43
C ALA A 201 -11.82 -14.66 8.48
N LEU A 202 -12.24 -14.22 7.29
CA LEU A 202 -11.35 -13.57 6.31
C LEU A 202 -10.78 -12.25 6.84
N ILE A 203 -11.60 -11.44 7.54
CA ILE A 203 -11.14 -10.20 8.15
C ILE A 203 -10.09 -10.51 9.23
N THR A 204 -10.37 -11.47 10.12
CA THR A 204 -9.42 -11.87 11.18
C THR A 204 -8.11 -12.43 10.61
N GLU A 205 -8.18 -13.26 9.57
CA GLU A 205 -7.00 -13.77 8.86
C GLU A 205 -6.20 -12.63 8.22
N ARG A 206 -6.89 -11.65 7.62
CA ARG A 206 -6.26 -10.49 7.01
C ARG A 206 -5.55 -9.61 8.04
N GLU A 207 -6.20 -9.32 9.15
CA GLU A 207 -5.60 -8.54 10.25
C GLU A 207 -4.38 -9.26 10.84
N SER A 208 -4.48 -10.58 11.06
CA SER A 208 -3.36 -11.39 11.53
C SER A 208 -2.20 -11.42 10.53
N LEU A 209 -2.49 -11.45 9.23
CA LEU A 209 -1.46 -11.35 8.19
C LEU A 209 -0.74 -10.01 8.30
N LEU A 210 -1.47 -8.89 8.28
CA LEU A 210 -0.88 -7.54 8.30
C LEU A 210 0.00 -7.34 9.53
N ALA A 211 -0.44 -7.81 10.70
CA ALA A 211 0.34 -7.74 11.94
C ALA A 211 1.63 -8.60 11.93
N SER A 212 1.75 -9.57 11.00
CA SER A 212 2.89 -10.47 10.88
C SER A 212 3.90 -10.09 9.79
N LEU A 213 3.51 -9.18 8.89
CA LEU A 213 4.34 -8.74 7.77
C LEU A 213 5.35 -7.69 8.21
N PRO A 214 6.49 -7.55 7.49
CA PRO A 214 7.37 -6.39 7.64
C PRO A 214 6.58 -5.09 7.49
N ILE A 215 6.92 -4.06 8.26
CA ILE A 215 6.18 -2.78 8.31
C ILE A 215 5.95 -2.16 6.92
N TYR A 216 6.95 -2.28 6.04
CA TYR A 216 6.88 -1.87 4.63
C TYR A 216 5.69 -2.50 3.90
N LEU A 217 5.50 -3.81 4.06
CA LEU A 217 4.44 -4.57 3.38
C LEU A 217 3.09 -4.44 4.08
N ALA A 218 3.09 -4.36 5.42
CA ALA A 218 1.87 -4.10 6.19
C ALA A 218 1.21 -2.79 5.73
N ALA A 219 1.99 -1.71 5.62
CA ALA A 219 1.49 -0.41 5.17
C ALA A 219 0.84 -0.46 3.77
N LEU A 220 1.37 -1.27 2.84
CA LEU A 220 0.74 -1.48 1.53
C LEU A 220 -0.61 -2.18 1.63
N GLY A 221 -0.70 -3.20 2.49
CA GLY A 221 -1.95 -3.93 2.72
C GLY A 221 -3.01 -3.13 3.49
N GLU A 222 -2.58 -2.09 4.21
CA GLU A 222 -3.43 -1.14 4.95
C GLU A 222 -4.01 -0.03 4.07
N LEU A 223 -3.31 0.37 2.99
CA LEU A 223 -3.74 1.45 2.08
C LEU A 223 -5.24 1.38 1.69
N PRO A 224 -5.76 0.23 1.22
CA PRO A 224 -7.14 0.16 0.77
C PRO A 224 -8.14 -0.17 1.87
N GLN A 225 -7.72 -0.38 3.12
CA GLN A 225 -8.62 -0.75 4.22
C GLN A 225 -9.68 0.34 4.46
N GLU A 226 -10.72 -0.02 5.21
CA GLU A 226 -11.83 0.88 5.53
C GLU A 226 -11.38 2.23 6.11
N GLN A 227 -10.32 2.24 6.92
CA GLN A 227 -9.73 3.45 7.50
C GLN A 227 -8.36 3.78 6.88
N GLY A 228 -8.02 3.12 5.76
CA GLY A 228 -6.74 3.26 5.08
C GLY A 228 -6.62 4.58 4.32
N MET A 229 -5.38 5.02 4.13
CA MET A 229 -5.08 6.30 3.48
C MET A 229 -5.61 6.40 2.04
N GLY A 230 -5.65 5.28 1.30
CA GLY A 230 -6.21 5.26 -0.05
C GLY A 230 -7.70 5.59 -0.08
N ARG A 231 -8.47 5.07 0.89
CA ARG A 231 -9.91 5.35 1.01
C ARG A 231 -10.17 6.76 1.53
N ILE A 232 -9.41 7.21 2.54
CA ILE A 232 -9.46 8.60 3.03
C ILE A 232 -9.18 9.59 1.90
N PHE A 233 -8.17 9.32 1.06
CA PHE A 233 -7.86 10.11 -0.12
C PHE A 233 -9.05 10.18 -1.09
N LEU A 234 -9.57 9.02 -1.50
CA LEU A 234 -10.70 8.91 -2.43
C LEU A 234 -11.92 9.69 -1.93
N GLU A 235 -12.38 9.39 -0.71
CA GLU A 235 -13.57 10.02 -0.13
C GLU A 235 -13.40 11.53 0.04
N THR A 236 -12.20 11.98 0.43
CA THR A 236 -11.91 13.41 0.58
C THR A 236 -12.01 14.13 -0.76
N ARG A 237 -11.45 13.57 -1.84
CA ARG A 237 -11.49 14.19 -3.18
C ARG A 237 -12.91 14.26 -3.74
N LEU A 238 -13.68 13.18 -3.59
CA LEU A 238 -15.08 13.14 -4.02
C LEU A 238 -15.95 14.11 -3.21
N ARG A 239 -15.83 14.12 -1.87
CA ARG A 239 -16.60 15.00 -0.99
C ARG A 239 -16.31 16.48 -1.23
N THR A 240 -15.04 16.84 -1.45
CA THR A 240 -14.63 18.22 -1.71
C THR A 240 -14.84 18.65 -3.17
N ARG A 241 -15.20 17.72 -4.05
CA ARG A 241 -15.31 17.93 -5.51
C ARG A 241 -14.02 18.46 -6.14
N SER A 242 -12.86 18.15 -5.54
CA SER A 242 -11.56 18.52 -6.10
C SER A 242 -11.17 17.60 -7.27
N ARG A 243 -11.68 16.37 -7.28
CA ARG A 243 -11.62 15.44 -8.43
C ARG A 243 -12.91 14.63 -8.48
N THR A 244 -13.35 14.26 -9.68
CA THR A 244 -14.45 13.29 -9.86
C THR A 244 -13.93 11.86 -9.90
N LEU A 245 -14.83 10.88 -9.80
CA LEU A 245 -14.45 9.47 -9.92
C LEU A 245 -13.88 9.15 -11.31
N PRO A 246 -14.49 9.55 -12.45
CA PRO A 246 -13.87 9.41 -13.77
C PRO A 246 -12.46 10.01 -13.84
N ASP A 247 -12.24 11.21 -13.29
CA ASP A 247 -10.90 11.83 -13.29
C ASP A 247 -9.86 10.97 -12.57
N LEU A 248 -10.23 10.36 -11.44
CA LEU A 248 -9.35 9.50 -10.65
C LEU A 248 -9.04 8.17 -11.34
N ILE A 249 -9.91 7.73 -12.24
CA ILE A 249 -9.72 6.49 -13.01
C ILE A 249 -8.81 6.76 -14.21
N GLU A 250 -9.05 7.86 -14.92
CA GLU A 250 -8.29 8.26 -16.12
C GLU A 250 -6.89 8.79 -15.79
N ASP A 251 -6.72 9.49 -14.67
CA ASP A 251 -5.42 10.01 -14.20
C ASP A 251 -5.18 9.64 -12.72
N PRO A 252 -4.93 8.37 -12.40
CA PRO A 252 -4.72 7.93 -11.02
C PRO A 252 -3.49 8.60 -10.40
N PRO A 253 -3.40 8.64 -9.05
CA PRO A 253 -2.25 9.19 -8.36
C PRO A 253 -0.98 8.48 -8.78
N ARG A 254 0.06 9.25 -9.08
CA ARG A 254 1.34 8.75 -9.58
C ARG A 254 2.41 8.60 -8.51
N SER A 255 2.04 8.82 -7.26
CA SER A 255 2.92 8.65 -6.12
C SER A 255 2.09 8.42 -4.87
N THR A 256 2.61 7.59 -3.96
CA THR A 256 2.02 7.43 -2.63
C THR A 256 1.98 8.74 -1.85
N PHE A 257 2.81 9.74 -2.21
CA PHE A 257 2.74 11.08 -1.66
C PHE A 257 1.37 11.74 -1.90
N GLU A 258 0.78 11.56 -3.08
CA GLU A 258 -0.54 12.11 -3.40
C GLU A 258 -1.63 11.43 -2.55
N LEU A 259 -1.55 10.11 -2.37
CA LEU A 259 -2.46 9.36 -1.49
C LEU A 259 -2.38 9.82 -0.03
N LEU A 260 -1.20 10.22 0.43
CA LEU A 260 -1.00 10.77 1.78
C LEU A 260 -1.45 12.23 1.91
N GLY A 261 -2.04 12.81 0.86
CA GLY A 261 -2.56 14.18 0.85
C GLY A 261 -1.56 15.24 0.39
N GLY A 262 -0.39 14.84 -0.07
CA GLY A 262 0.62 15.72 -0.66
C GLY A 262 0.21 16.30 -2.01
N ASP A 263 0.83 17.42 -2.39
CA ASP A 263 0.64 18.05 -3.71
C ASP A 263 1.66 17.46 -4.72
N PRO A 264 1.22 16.68 -5.72
CA PRO A 264 2.13 16.05 -6.68
C PRO A 264 2.95 17.06 -7.50
N SER A 265 2.49 18.31 -7.64
CA SER A 265 3.25 19.35 -8.35
C SER A 265 4.53 19.78 -7.62
N SER A 266 4.64 19.45 -6.32
CA SER A 266 5.83 19.70 -5.52
C SER A 266 6.91 18.63 -5.67
N ILE A 267 6.61 17.49 -6.31
CA ILE A 267 7.59 16.42 -6.53
C ILE A 267 8.65 16.89 -7.53
N VAL A 268 9.92 16.78 -7.13
CA VAL A 268 11.09 17.14 -7.92
C VAL A 268 11.86 15.86 -8.29
N PRO A 269 12.04 15.56 -9.59
CA PRO A 269 12.80 14.40 -10.02
C PRO A 269 14.21 14.37 -9.41
N VAL A 270 14.59 13.19 -8.93
CA VAL A 270 15.94 12.90 -8.44
C VAL A 270 16.68 12.08 -9.49
N THR A 271 17.89 12.51 -9.84
CA THR A 271 18.77 11.80 -10.77
C THR A 271 19.94 11.22 -10.00
N LEU A 272 20.24 9.95 -10.24
CA LEU A 272 21.43 9.30 -9.71
C LEU A 272 22.60 9.51 -10.67
N PRO A 273 23.85 9.67 -10.18
CA PRO A 273 25.02 9.66 -11.06
C PRO A 273 25.09 8.34 -11.83
N PRO A 274 25.64 8.28 -13.06
CA PRO A 274 25.74 7.01 -13.79
C PRO A 274 26.64 6.00 -13.02
N PRO A 275 26.35 4.68 -13.12
CA PRO A 275 27.22 3.67 -12.53
C PRO A 275 28.60 3.69 -13.23
N LEU A 276 29.65 3.35 -12.47
CA LEU A 276 30.98 3.18 -13.05
C LEU A 276 31.03 1.95 -13.99
N PRO A 277 31.96 1.89 -14.95
CA PRO A 277 32.08 0.73 -15.84
C PRO A 277 32.32 -0.61 -15.12
N SER A 278 32.91 -0.58 -13.93
CA SER A 278 33.13 -1.76 -13.08
C SER A 278 31.91 -2.16 -12.24
N GLN A 279 30.82 -1.39 -12.30
CA GLN A 279 29.60 -1.57 -11.53
C GLN A 279 28.46 -2.03 -12.44
N ALA A 280 27.87 -3.17 -12.12
CA ALA A 280 26.65 -3.64 -12.76
C ALA A 280 25.43 -3.00 -12.07
N ASN A 281 24.66 -2.21 -12.80
CA ASN A 281 23.37 -1.72 -12.32
C ASN A 281 22.38 -2.87 -12.25
N GLN A 282 21.77 -3.08 -11.08
CA GLN A 282 20.84 -4.20 -10.85
C GLN A 282 19.38 -3.72 -10.72
N LEU A 283 19.17 -2.55 -10.12
CA LEU A 283 17.85 -1.97 -9.86
C LEU A 283 17.97 -0.46 -9.64
N GLU A 284 17.07 0.33 -10.23
CA GLU A 284 16.86 1.74 -9.88
C GLU A 284 15.38 1.99 -9.67
N GLU A 285 15.00 2.52 -8.51
CA GLU A 285 13.59 2.71 -8.12
C GLU A 285 13.42 3.88 -7.15
N SER A 286 12.18 4.20 -6.80
CA SER A 286 11.81 5.14 -5.72
C SER A 286 11.11 4.38 -4.61
N LEU A 287 11.38 4.77 -3.35
CA LEU A 287 10.56 4.31 -2.23
C LEU A 287 9.18 4.95 -2.26
N GLY A 288 9.13 6.24 -2.61
CA GLY A 288 7.91 7.03 -2.43
C GLY A 288 7.72 7.46 -0.98
N SER A 289 6.77 8.38 -0.78
CA SER A 289 6.51 8.97 0.53
C SER A 289 6.02 7.94 1.55
N LEU A 290 5.18 6.98 1.15
CA LEU A 290 4.69 5.94 2.07
C LEU A 290 5.83 5.08 2.61
N GLN A 291 6.76 4.65 1.76
CA GLN A 291 7.83 3.77 2.23
C GLN A 291 8.95 4.51 2.95
N ILE A 292 9.05 5.82 2.74
CA ILE A 292 9.86 6.68 3.60
C ILE A 292 9.23 6.84 4.97
N GLN A 293 7.89 6.97 5.04
CA GLN A 293 7.17 6.94 6.31
C GLN A 293 7.47 5.65 7.07
N THR A 294 7.31 4.48 6.44
CA THR A 294 7.59 3.19 7.11
C THR A 294 9.06 3.04 7.52
N LEU A 295 10.01 3.54 6.72
CA LEU A 295 11.43 3.52 7.06
C LEU A 295 11.73 4.35 8.31
N ILE A 296 11.16 5.56 8.39
CA ILE A 296 11.39 6.45 9.53
C ILE A 296 10.68 5.91 10.77
N GLU A 297 9.48 5.35 10.62
CA GLU A 297 8.75 4.73 11.72
C GLU A 297 9.52 3.56 12.31
N TRP A 298 10.06 2.71 11.43
CA TRP A 298 10.92 1.58 11.81
C TRP A 298 12.16 2.00 12.61
N MET A 299 12.74 3.16 12.29
CA MET A 299 14.00 3.61 12.86
C MET A 299 13.85 4.57 14.05
N GLU A 300 12.71 5.23 14.18
CA GLU A 300 12.50 6.31 15.14
C GLU A 300 11.12 6.26 15.81
N SER A 301 10.11 6.89 15.19
CA SER A 301 8.76 6.98 15.72
C SER A 301 7.75 7.31 14.62
N TYR A 302 6.49 6.94 14.88
CA TYR A 302 5.37 7.21 14.00
C TYR A 302 5.15 8.72 13.74
N GLU A 303 5.27 9.56 14.77
CA GLU A 303 5.05 11.00 14.66
C GLU A 303 6.10 11.67 13.75
N GLN A 304 7.37 11.24 13.89
CA GLN A 304 8.45 11.72 13.02
C GLN A 304 8.25 11.24 11.58
N ALA A 305 7.81 10.00 11.41
CA ALA A 305 7.52 9.42 10.11
C ALA A 305 6.45 10.21 9.35
N GLN A 306 5.31 10.50 10.00
CA GLN A 306 4.24 11.29 9.40
C GLN A 306 4.72 12.70 9.01
N ALA A 307 5.44 13.37 9.90
CA ALA A 307 5.91 14.73 9.66
C ALA A 307 6.88 14.79 8.47
N LEU A 308 7.83 13.86 8.39
CA LEU A 308 8.82 13.83 7.31
C LEU A 308 8.21 13.36 5.98
N ALA A 309 7.30 12.39 5.99
CA ALA A 309 6.65 11.90 4.77
C ALA A 309 5.95 13.03 3.98
N LEU A 310 5.32 14.00 4.67
CA LEU A 310 4.70 15.18 4.05
C LEU A 310 5.71 16.19 3.47
N LEU A 311 6.95 16.17 3.96
CA LEU A 311 8.05 17.02 3.49
C LEU A 311 8.90 16.34 2.40
N TRP A 312 8.59 15.09 2.02
CA TRP A 312 9.23 14.40 0.92
C TRP A 312 8.95 15.09 -0.41
N ARG A 313 9.97 15.20 -1.27
CA ARG A 313 9.86 15.84 -2.58
C ARG A 313 10.41 14.99 -3.72
N GLY A 314 10.71 13.73 -3.49
CA GLY A 314 11.27 12.83 -4.50
C GLY A 314 12.47 12.07 -3.96
N ASP A 315 12.58 10.79 -4.31
CA ASP A 315 13.77 9.99 -4.03
C ASP A 315 14.08 9.04 -5.18
N ARG A 316 15.33 8.58 -5.23
CA ARG A 316 15.76 7.45 -6.04
C ARG A 316 16.81 6.65 -5.30
N TYR A 317 16.73 5.33 -5.38
CA TYR A 317 17.80 4.43 -4.99
C TYR A 317 18.29 3.61 -6.16
N ARG A 318 19.56 3.20 -6.09
CA ARG A 318 20.17 2.22 -6.98
C ARG A 318 20.78 1.09 -6.16
N LEU A 319 20.40 -0.14 -6.50
CA LEU A 319 21.18 -1.34 -6.17
C LEU A 319 22.16 -1.61 -7.32
N PHE A 320 23.43 -1.72 -7.01
CA PHE A 320 24.47 -2.06 -7.98
C PHE A 320 25.47 -3.03 -7.35
N ALA A 321 26.18 -3.77 -8.18
CA ALA A 321 27.15 -4.75 -7.72
C ALA A 321 28.50 -4.62 -8.43
N ASN A 322 29.56 -5.02 -7.74
CA ASN A 322 30.89 -5.23 -8.31
C ASN A 322 31.50 -6.51 -7.72
N ALA A 323 32.81 -6.73 -7.92
CA ALA A 323 33.50 -7.92 -7.42
C ALA A 323 33.43 -8.11 -5.89
N SER A 324 33.21 -7.05 -5.13
CA SER A 324 33.10 -7.08 -3.66
C SER A 324 31.69 -7.41 -3.15
N GLY A 325 30.68 -7.36 -4.03
CA GLY A 325 29.28 -7.63 -3.69
C GLY A 325 28.32 -6.49 -4.01
N ASP A 326 27.18 -6.47 -3.32
CA ASP A 326 26.09 -5.51 -3.54
C ASP A 326 26.29 -4.21 -2.76
N HIS A 327 25.87 -3.11 -3.37
CA HIS A 327 25.98 -1.74 -2.88
C HIS A 327 24.66 -1.00 -3.12
N LEU A 328 24.35 -0.03 -2.26
CA LEU A 328 23.16 0.79 -2.34
C LEU A 328 23.55 2.27 -2.29
N LEU A 329 23.03 3.04 -3.24
CA LEU A 329 23.02 4.51 -3.20
C LEU A 329 21.56 4.95 -3.14
N TRP A 330 21.20 5.80 -2.19
CA TRP A 330 19.88 6.43 -2.12
C TRP A 330 20.02 7.94 -1.96
N ILE A 331 19.26 8.68 -2.75
CA ILE A 331 19.20 10.14 -2.71
C ILE A 331 17.74 10.54 -2.53
N CYS A 332 17.47 11.33 -1.49
CA CYS A 332 16.13 11.80 -1.16
C CYS A 332 16.14 13.33 -1.04
N ARG A 333 15.21 13.98 -1.74
CA ARG A 333 14.95 15.41 -1.68
C ARG A 333 13.79 15.70 -0.74
N TRP A 334 13.94 16.80 -0.01
CA TRP A 334 13.00 17.27 0.98
C TRP A 334 12.56 18.70 0.66
N GLU A 335 11.48 19.13 1.26
CA GLU A 335 11.00 20.51 1.13
C GLU A 335 11.94 21.50 1.81
N THR A 336 12.56 21.10 2.92
CA THR A 336 13.39 21.96 3.77
C THR A 336 14.72 21.31 4.11
N GLU A 337 15.73 22.13 4.38
CA GLU A 337 17.05 21.65 4.86
C GLU A 337 16.93 21.00 6.24
N ALA A 338 16.02 21.50 7.08
CA ALA A 338 15.74 20.93 8.39
C ALA A 338 15.22 19.49 8.29
N ALA A 339 14.32 19.21 7.34
CA ALA A 339 13.85 17.85 7.07
C ALA A 339 14.99 16.94 6.58
N ALA A 340 15.83 17.44 5.67
CA ALA A 340 16.98 16.69 5.17
C ALA A 340 18.01 16.38 6.28
N ALA A 341 18.27 17.33 7.17
CA ALA A 341 19.14 17.15 8.32
C ALA A 341 18.54 16.15 9.31
N ARG A 342 17.25 16.25 9.61
CA ARG A 342 16.56 15.33 10.52
C ARG A 342 16.52 13.90 9.99
N ALA A 343 16.19 13.72 8.71
CA ALA A 343 16.21 12.40 8.08
C ALA A 343 17.63 11.79 8.10
N SER A 344 18.65 12.61 7.84
CA SER A 344 20.05 12.19 7.91
C SER A 344 20.47 11.73 9.31
N GLU A 345 20.05 12.45 10.35
CA GLU A 345 20.29 12.08 11.76
C GLU A 345 19.64 10.73 12.11
N ILE A 346 18.39 10.50 11.68
CA ILE A 346 17.68 9.23 11.88
C ILE A 346 18.43 8.09 11.18
N LEU A 347 18.76 8.27 9.89
CA LEU A 347 19.43 7.24 9.10
C LEU A 347 20.86 6.94 9.58
N SER A 348 21.55 7.95 10.13
CA SER A 348 22.90 7.78 10.69
C SER A 348 22.93 6.90 11.93
N ARG A 349 21.79 6.75 12.62
CA ARG A 349 21.65 5.87 13.80
C ARG A 349 21.36 4.42 13.42
N ARG A 350 21.30 4.11 12.13
CA ARG A 350 21.19 2.74 11.65
C ARG A 350 22.34 1.92 12.21
N ASN A 351 21.98 0.80 12.84
CA ASN A 351 22.93 -0.22 13.29
C ASN A 351 22.62 -1.53 12.57
N ASP A 352 23.64 -2.20 12.06
CA ASP A 352 23.49 -3.52 11.47
C ASP A 352 23.27 -4.57 12.59
N PRO A 353 22.33 -5.54 12.41
CA PRO A 353 22.12 -6.61 13.38
C PRO A 353 23.39 -7.44 13.60
N PRO A 354 23.57 -8.04 14.79
CA PRO A 354 24.67 -8.95 15.03
C PRO A 354 24.71 -10.09 14.00
N GLY A 355 25.90 -10.38 13.47
CA GLY A 355 26.13 -11.47 12.51
C GLY A 355 25.93 -11.10 11.04
N MET A 356 25.56 -9.85 10.73
CA MET A 356 25.61 -9.34 9.36
C MET A 356 27.07 -9.16 8.89
N PRO A 357 27.36 -9.33 7.59
CA PRO A 357 28.64 -8.95 7.02
C PRO A 357 28.98 -7.49 7.32
N GLU A 358 30.27 -7.19 7.50
CA GLU A 358 30.72 -5.80 7.68
C GLU A 358 30.33 -4.95 6.46
N ARG A 359 29.85 -3.74 6.73
CA ARG A 359 29.40 -2.77 5.71
C ARG A 359 30.07 -1.43 5.94
N HIS A 360 30.36 -0.74 4.85
CA HIS A 360 30.86 0.62 4.86
C HIS A 360 29.71 1.58 4.53
N PHE A 361 29.29 2.34 5.54
CA PHE A 361 28.06 3.12 5.51
C PHE A 361 28.33 4.61 5.76
N THR A 362 27.63 5.48 5.05
CA THR A 362 27.62 6.91 5.36
C THR A 362 26.28 7.55 4.98
N VAL A 363 25.89 8.55 5.75
CA VAL A 363 24.77 9.43 5.44
C VAL A 363 25.29 10.86 5.40
N LEU A 364 24.93 11.59 4.35
CA LEU A 364 25.35 12.96 4.11
C LEU A 364 24.12 13.83 3.88
N THR A 365 24.17 15.06 4.35
CA THR A 365 23.16 16.08 4.04
C THR A 365 23.79 17.14 3.15
N ARG A 366 23.06 17.57 2.12
CA ARG A 366 23.43 18.68 1.24
C ARG A 366 22.20 19.51 0.93
N GLU A 367 22.13 20.72 1.48
CA GLU A 367 20.95 21.58 1.37
C GLU A 367 19.69 20.78 1.77
N LYS A 368 18.73 20.66 0.85
CA LYS A 368 17.48 19.92 1.03
C LYS A 368 17.57 18.43 0.66
N THR A 369 18.76 17.86 0.57
CA THR A 369 18.96 16.48 0.11
C THR A 369 19.65 15.64 1.18
N THR A 370 19.13 14.44 1.42
CA THR A 370 19.79 13.37 2.18
C THR A 370 20.34 12.34 1.21
N ILE A 371 21.60 11.94 1.40
CA ILE A 371 22.25 10.92 0.59
C ILE A 371 22.73 9.82 1.53
N MET A 372 22.32 8.59 1.25
CA MET A 372 22.75 7.41 1.98
C MET A 372 23.53 6.49 1.04
N ILE A 373 24.70 6.04 1.49
CA ILE A 373 25.54 5.10 0.73
C ILE A 373 25.86 3.92 1.66
N ASN A 374 25.59 2.71 1.18
CA ASN A 374 25.91 1.47 1.88
C ASN A 374 26.67 0.53 0.94
N CYS A 375 27.96 0.29 1.21
CA CYS A 375 28.85 -0.48 0.37
C CYS A 375 29.42 -1.72 1.07
N ALA A 376 29.74 -2.74 0.28
CA ALA A 376 30.40 -3.96 0.75
C ALA A 376 31.89 -3.75 1.09
N ASP A 377 32.51 -2.71 0.54
CA ASP A 377 33.92 -2.37 0.74
C ASP A 377 34.12 -0.84 0.80
N SER A 378 35.19 -0.39 1.45
CA SER A 378 35.50 1.03 1.64
C SER A 378 35.88 1.75 0.34
N GLN A 379 36.55 1.06 -0.58
CA GLN A 379 36.99 1.65 -1.86
C GLN A 379 35.78 2.10 -2.70
N THR A 380 34.73 1.27 -2.76
CA THR A 380 33.49 1.58 -3.47
C THR A 380 32.75 2.74 -2.80
N LEU A 381 32.76 2.80 -1.46
CA LEU A 381 32.20 3.92 -0.71
C LEU A 381 32.89 5.23 -1.08
N ASP A 382 34.22 5.28 -1.01
CA ASP A 382 35.02 6.48 -1.26
C ASP A 382 34.84 6.97 -2.70
N THR A 383 34.90 6.06 -3.67
CA THR A 383 34.69 6.39 -5.08
C THR A 383 33.28 6.95 -5.32
N THR A 384 32.25 6.38 -4.70
CA THR A 384 30.86 6.86 -4.83
C THR A 384 30.70 8.26 -4.21
N ARG A 385 31.37 8.54 -3.10
CA ARG A 385 31.37 9.86 -2.46
C ARG A 385 32.05 10.92 -3.34
N GLU A 386 33.17 10.57 -3.97
CA GLU A 386 33.89 11.45 -4.90
C GLU A 386 33.01 11.81 -6.11
N LEU A 387 32.37 10.83 -6.74
CA LEU A 387 31.44 11.06 -7.87
C LEU A 387 30.31 12.04 -7.51
N LEU A 388 29.73 11.88 -6.31
CA LEU A 388 28.70 12.79 -5.83
C LEU A 388 29.25 14.20 -5.59
N SER A 389 30.54 14.35 -5.25
CA SER A 389 31.17 15.67 -5.09
C SER A 389 31.46 16.36 -6.42
N GLU A 390 31.83 15.60 -7.46
CA GLU A 390 32.19 16.12 -8.78
C GLU A 390 31.00 16.51 -9.64
N SER A 391 29.84 15.85 -9.46
CA SER A 391 28.58 16.21 -10.13
C SER A 391 28.07 17.63 -9.82
N ARG A 392 28.80 18.39 -8.98
CA ARG A 392 28.58 19.79 -8.60
C ARG A 392 29.32 20.79 -9.49
N ALA A 393 30.38 20.36 -10.18
CA ALA A 393 31.25 21.25 -10.96
C ALA A 393 30.79 21.45 -12.41
N ARG A 394 29.67 20.82 -12.78
CA ARG A 394 28.98 20.95 -14.07
C ARG A 394 27.55 21.36 -13.79
#